data_AF-A0A527FUT0-F1
#
_entry.id   AF-A0A527FUT0-F1
#
_cell.length_a   1.000
_cell.length_b   1.000
_cell.length_c   1.000
_cell.angle_alpha   90.00
_cell.angle_beta   90.00
_cell.angle_gamma   90.00
#
_symmetry.space_group_name_H-M   'P 1'
#
loop_
_entity.id
_entity.type
_entity.pdbx_description
1 polymer ?
#
loop_
_entity_poly.entity_id
_entity_poly.type
_entity_poly.pdbx_seq_one_letter_code
_entity_poly.pdbx_strand_id
1 'polypeptide(L)'
;MARKHILHMLTPLKQMSPFDVNMALDAGFDAVVPYVDVGLAEVTGLVQDAIFSRPPDAGVDTGIFIAGKDASLALDMFDAAKKAMVPP
;
A
#
# COMPACT_ATOMS: atom_id res chain seq x y z
N MET A 1 -12.65 19.80 3.91
CA MET A 1 -11.31 19.74 3.29
C MET A 1 -11.34 18.69 2.19
N ALA A 2 -10.64 18.89 1.07
CA ALA A 2 -10.54 17.85 0.04
C ALA A 2 -9.88 16.60 0.62
N ARG A 3 -10.37 15.40 0.25
CA ARG A 3 -9.79 14.15 0.73
C ARG A 3 -8.41 13.95 0.11
N LYS A 4 -7.51 13.41 0.92
CA LYS A 4 -6.15 13.11 0.49
C LYS A 4 -6.10 11.72 -0.13
N HIS A 5 -5.45 11.62 -1.29
CA HIS A 5 -5.09 10.36 -1.93
C HIS A 5 -3.79 9.85 -1.31
N ILE A 6 -3.86 8.76 -0.56
CA ILE A 6 -2.71 8.21 0.16
C ILE A 6 -2.34 6.85 -0.44
N LEU A 7 -1.07 6.68 -0.81
CA LEU A 7 -0.53 5.41 -1.28
C LEU A 7 0.36 4.79 -0.18
N HIS A 8 -0.09 3.70 0.42
CA HIS A 8 0.72 2.90 1.34
C HIS A 8 1.54 1.91 0.52
N MET A 9 2.87 2.02 0.61
CA MET A 9 3.80 1.24 -0.20
C MET A 9 4.49 0.21 0.69
N LEU A 10 4.22 -1.07 0.46
CA LEU A 10 4.75 -2.19 1.24
C LEU A 10 5.90 -2.83 0.46
N THR A 11 7.06 -3.04 1.09
CA THR A 11 8.17 -3.76 0.46
C THR A 11 8.86 -4.71 1.45
N PRO A 12 9.28 -5.91 1.00
CA PRO A 12 10.12 -6.81 1.80
C PRO A 12 11.60 -6.39 1.79
N LEU A 13 11.94 -5.29 1.10
CA LEU A 13 13.30 -4.77 1.01
C LEU A 13 13.56 -3.75 2.12
N LYS A 14 14.84 -3.49 2.40
CA LYS A 14 15.28 -2.46 3.37
C LYS A 14 14.87 -1.03 3.01
N GLN A 15 14.47 -0.80 1.77
CA GLN A 15 14.10 0.52 1.26
C GLN A 15 13.10 0.40 0.12
N MET A 16 12.19 1.36 0.04
CA MET A 16 11.33 1.54 -1.12
C MET A 16 12.14 2.08 -2.29
N SER A 17 11.79 1.68 -3.51
CA SER A 17 12.39 2.24 -4.72
C SER A 17 12.11 3.74 -4.80
N PRO A 18 13.14 4.60 -4.88
CA PRO A 18 12.92 6.03 -5.11
C PRO A 18 12.19 6.30 -6.43
N PHE A 19 12.36 5.42 -7.42
CA PHE A 19 11.62 5.49 -8.68
C PHE A 19 10.12 5.32 -8.45
N ASP A 20 9.71 4.31 -7.68
CA ASP A 20 8.28 4.05 -7.42
C ASP A 20 7.67 5.21 -6.62
N VAL A 21 8.42 5.77 -5.66
CA VAL A 21 8.01 6.94 -4.87
C VAL A 21 7.77 8.16 -5.77
N ASN A 22 8.71 8.46 -6.67
CA ASN A 22 8.57 9.59 -7.60
C ASN A 22 7.39 9.37 -8.56
N MET A 23 7.27 8.18 -9.14
CA MET A 23 6.18 7.86 -10.07
C MET A 23 4.81 7.98 -9.41
N ALA A 24 4.66 7.58 -8.15
CA ALA A 24 3.41 7.74 -7.43
C ALA A 24 3.07 9.22 -7.16
N LEU A 25 4.04 10.03 -6.76
CA LEU A 25 3.82 11.47 -6.56
C LEU A 25 3.51 12.19 -7.87
N ASP A 26 4.24 11.88 -8.95
CA ASP A 26 4.01 12.45 -10.28
C ASP A 26 2.64 12.02 -10.85
N ALA A 27 2.13 10.85 -10.45
CA ALA A 27 0.78 10.38 -10.79
C ALA A 27 -0.34 11.11 -10.02
N GLY A 28 -0.01 11.96 -9.05
CA GLY A 28 -0.97 12.83 -8.34
C GLY A 28 -1.43 12.33 -6.97
N PHE A 29 -0.76 11.34 -6.38
CA PHE A 29 -1.01 11.01 -4.97
C PHE A 29 -0.56 12.16 -4.07
N ASP A 30 -1.38 12.53 -3.08
CA ASP A 30 -1.04 13.59 -2.12
C ASP A 30 0.06 13.14 -1.14
N ALA A 31 0.10 11.86 -0.82
CA ALA A 31 1.05 11.27 0.11
C ALA A 31 1.42 9.84 -0.29
N VAL A 32 2.69 9.51 -0.11
CA VAL A 32 3.26 8.18 -0.31
C VAL A 32 3.94 7.76 0.99
N VAL A 33 3.54 6.63 1.56
CA VAL A 33 4.00 6.18 2.88
C VAL A 33 4.68 4.81 2.73
N PRO A 34 6.03 4.76 2.78
CA PRO A 34 6.76 3.51 2.68
C PRO A 34 6.80 2.73 3.99
N TYR A 35 6.57 1.42 3.91
CA TYR A 35 6.86 0.42 4.94
C TYR A 35 7.87 -0.56 4.38
N VAL A 36 9.00 -0.69 5.06
CA VAL A 36 10.16 -1.48 4.63
C VAL A 36 10.30 -2.73 5.48
N ASP A 37 11.05 -3.70 4.96
CA ASP A 37 11.27 -5.01 5.61
C ASP A 37 9.96 -5.73 5.99
N VAL A 38 8.88 -5.49 5.23
CA VAL A 38 7.55 -6.07 5.50
C VAL A 38 7.52 -7.53 5.08
N GLY A 39 7.21 -8.41 6.03
CA GLY A 39 6.96 -9.83 5.78
C GLY A 39 5.53 -10.11 5.31
N LEU A 40 5.34 -11.26 4.66
CA LEU A 40 4.02 -11.70 4.16
C LEU A 40 2.94 -11.74 5.27
N ALA A 41 3.31 -12.15 6.49
CA ALA A 41 2.39 -12.25 7.61
C ALA A 41 1.88 -10.89 8.13
N GLU A 42 2.60 -9.81 7.86
CA GLU A 42 2.27 -8.46 8.34
C GLU A 42 1.33 -7.70 7.38
N VAL A 43 1.28 -8.12 6.11
CA VAL A 43 0.53 -7.45 5.04
C VAL A 43 -0.94 -7.25 5.42
N THR A 44 -1.62 -8.31 5.87
CA THR A 44 -3.04 -8.24 6.22
C THR A 44 -3.32 -7.18 7.28
N GLY A 45 -2.50 -7.12 8.33
CA GLY A 45 -2.66 -6.16 9.41
C GLY A 45 -2.47 -4.72 8.93
N LEU A 46 -1.41 -4.47 8.14
CA LEU A 46 -1.13 -3.14 7.59
C LEU A 46 -2.22 -2.66 6.63
N VAL A 47 -2.76 -3.55 5.80
CA VAL A 47 -3.85 -3.22 4.87
C VAL A 47 -5.13 -2.91 5.62
N GLN A 48 -5.50 -3.71 6.63
CA GLN A 48 -6.69 -3.45 7.43
C GLN A 48 -6.58 -2.15 8.23
N ASP A 49 -5.41 -1.85 8.79
CA ASP A 49 -5.17 -0.59 9.49
C ASP A 49 -5.30 0.62 8.55
N ALA A 50 -4.74 0.53 7.33
CA ALA A 50 -4.88 1.58 6.32
C ALA A 50 -6.33 1.84 5.89
N ILE A 51 -7.16 0.79 5.78
CA ILE A 51 -8.56 0.92 5.34
C ILE A 51 -9.47 1.37 6.48
N PHE A 52 -9.40 0.72 7.65
CA PHE A 52 -10.32 0.98 8.76
C PHE A 52 -9.99 2.25 9.56
N SER A 53 -8.80 2.82 9.38
CA SER A 53 -8.46 4.13 9.96
C SER A 53 -9.13 5.31 9.25
N ARG A 54 -9.83 5.08 8.12
CA ARG A 54 -10.57 6.11 7.38
C ARG A 54 -12.07 5.82 7.32
N PRO A 55 -12.91 6.86 7.20
CA PRO A 55 -14.34 6.67 6.94
C PRO A 55 -14.58 5.81 5.68
N PRO A 56 -15.64 4.98 5.63
CA PRO A 56 -15.88 4.07 4.51
C PRO A 56 -15.88 4.74 3.12
N ASP A 57 -16.41 5.96 3.04
CA ASP A 57 -16.50 6.73 1.80
C ASP A 57 -15.17 7.43 1.39
N ALA A 58 -14.14 7.33 2.24
CA ALA A 58 -12.76 7.75 1.97
C ALA A 58 -11.84 6.56 1.68
N GLY A 59 -12.33 5.31 1.79
CA GLY A 59 -11.55 4.11 1.52
C GLY A 59 -11.04 4.07 0.07
N VAL A 60 -11.85 4.56 -0.88
CA VAL A 60 -11.49 4.67 -2.31
C VAL A 60 -10.32 5.63 -2.58
N ASP A 61 -10.02 6.53 -1.65
CA ASP A 61 -8.88 7.46 -1.74
C ASP A 61 -7.59 6.88 -1.13
N THR A 62 -7.58 5.59 -0.81
CA THR A 62 -6.44 4.88 -0.21
C THR A 62 -6.00 3.75 -1.12
N GLY A 63 -4.74 3.80 -1.56
CA GLY A 63 -4.13 2.77 -2.39
C GLY A 63 -3.10 1.95 -1.62
N ILE A 64 -2.95 0.68 -1.99
CA ILE A 64 -1.86 -0.19 -1.55
C ILE A 64 -0.97 -0.49 -2.75
N PHE A 65 0.33 -0.29 -2.60
CA PHE A 65 1.36 -0.65 -3.60
C PHE A 65 2.29 -1.70 -3.03
N ILE A 66 2.46 -2.82 -3.73
CA ILE A 66 3.39 -3.88 -3.34
C ILE A 66 4.63 -3.79 -4.21
N ALA A 67 5.78 -3.50 -3.59
CA ALA A 67 7.08 -3.49 -4.23
C ALA A 67 7.89 -4.74 -3.88
N GLY A 68 8.89 -5.06 -4.69
CA GLY A 68 9.78 -6.19 -4.41
C GLY A 68 10.62 -6.56 -5.62
N LYS A 69 11.71 -7.30 -5.38
CA LYS A 69 12.54 -7.88 -6.46
C LYS A 69 12.16 -9.33 -6.76
N ASP A 70 11.56 -10.02 -5.79
CA ASP A 70 11.04 -11.37 -5.94
C ASP A 70 9.57 -11.29 -6.35
N ALA A 71 9.28 -11.70 -7.59
CA ALA A 71 7.94 -11.64 -8.15
C ALA A 71 6.97 -12.61 -7.45
N SER A 72 7.43 -13.78 -7.04
CA SER A 72 6.58 -14.77 -6.36
C SER A 72 6.14 -14.25 -5.00
N LEU A 73 7.08 -13.74 -4.20
CA LEU A 73 6.75 -13.13 -2.91
C LEU A 73 5.83 -11.90 -3.08
N ALA A 74 6.09 -11.05 -4.08
CA ALA A 74 5.25 -9.88 -4.34
C ALA A 74 3.81 -10.28 -4.71
N LEU A 75 3.62 -11.36 -5.48
CA LEU A 75 2.30 -11.90 -5.80
C LEU A 75 1.60 -12.46 -4.55
N ASP A 76 2.31 -13.19 -3.70
CA ASP A 76 1.76 -13.69 -2.44
C ASP A 76 1.31 -12.53 -1.51
N MET A 77 2.12 -11.48 -1.43
CA MET A 77 1.79 -10.25 -0.69
C MET A 77 0.60 -9.53 -1.30
N PHE A 78 0.51 -9.45 -2.63
CA PHE A 78 -0.65 -8.87 -3.32
C PHE A 78 -1.94 -9.66 -3.03
N ASP A 79 -1.89 -10.98 -3.06
CA ASP A 79 -3.04 -11.83 -2.74
C ASP A 79 -3.47 -11.68 -1.28
N ALA A 80 -2.52 -11.59 -0.35
CA ALA A 80 -2.81 -11.30 1.05
C ALA A 80 -3.48 -9.93 1.22
N ALA A 81 -2.94 -8.89 0.58
CA ALA A 81 -3.52 -7.56 0.59
C ALA A 81 -4.95 -7.55 0.03
N LYS A 82 -5.16 -8.19 -1.13
CA LYS A 82 -6.48 -8.26 -1.78
C LYS A 82 -7.52 -8.97 -0.90
N LYS A 83 -7.13 -10.03 -0.20
CA LYS A 83 -8.02 -10.74 0.76
C LYS A 83 -8.34 -9.90 1.99
N ALA A 84 -7.45 -8.97 2.35
CA ALA A 84 -7.63 -8.07 3.49
C ALA A 84 -8.53 -6.85 3.15
N MET A 85 -8.73 -6.56 1.86
CA MET A 85 -9.64 -5.50 1.41
C MET A 85 -11.11 -5.87 1.70
N VAL A 86 -11.94 -4.86 1.93
CA VAL A 86 -13.40 -5.01 2.00
C VAL A 86 -14.05 -4.66 0.66
N PRO A 87 -15.22 -5.25 0.33
CA PRO A 87 -16.00 -4.82 -0.82
C PRO A 87 -16.33 -3.32 -0.74
N PRO A 88 -16.33 -2.60 -1.87
CA PRO A 88 -16.73 -1.20 -1.94
C PRO A 88 -18.22 -0.99 -1.63
#